data_AF-A0A8R2D208-F1
#
_entry.id   AF-A0A8R2D208-F1
#
_cell.length_a   1.000
_cell.length_b   1.000
_cell.length_c   1.000
_cell.angle_alpha   90.00
_cell.angle_beta   90.00
_cell.angle_gamma   90.00
#
_symmetry.space_group_name_H-M   'P 1'
#
loop_
_entity.id
_entity.type
_entity.pdbx_description
1 polymer ?
#
loop_
_entity_poly.entity_id
_entity_poly.type
_entity_poly.pdbx_seq_one_letter_code
_entity_poly.pdbx_strand_id
1 'polypeptide(L)'
;MPDIWKRDVDDLLMSPLAVNTDDMIVVTMPPLEFRYFDALPKKIMVQNNGLTVTLNGLWADDRQPCIAGANLDDKYNFSHLHFHWTDVDGDNVINEHIVNGRG
;
A
#
# COMPACT_ATOMS: atom_id res chain seq x y z
N MET A 1 4.14 14.99 -10.90
CA MET A 1 5.07 14.00 -11.45
C MET A 1 6.14 14.71 -12.26
N PRO A 2 7.45 14.51 -12.02
CA PRO A 2 8.50 15.11 -12.85
C PRO A 2 8.50 14.48 -14.25
N ASP A 3 8.67 15.33 -15.27
CA ASP A 3 8.57 15.06 -16.72
C ASP A 3 9.64 14.09 -17.28
N ILE A 4 10.41 13.40 -16.42
CA ILE A 4 11.60 12.61 -16.78
C ILE A 4 11.33 11.10 -16.80
N TRP A 5 10.16 10.64 -16.37
CA TRP A 5 9.80 9.21 -16.33
C TRP A 5 9.02 8.69 -17.55
N LYS A 6 9.16 9.34 -18.72
CA LYS A 6 8.74 8.73 -19.99
C LYS A 6 9.76 7.67 -20.42
N ARG A 7 9.74 6.53 -19.75
CA ARG A 7 10.23 5.26 -20.32
C ARG A 7 9.02 4.55 -20.88
N ASP A 8 8.94 4.47 -22.21
CA ASP A 8 8.14 3.54 -23.02
C ASP A 8 6.90 2.97 -22.29
N VAL A 9 5.96 3.87 -21.98
CA VAL A 9 4.64 3.55 -21.43
C VAL A 9 3.67 3.30 -22.58
N ASP A 10 3.97 2.26 -23.35
CA ASP A 10 2.95 1.67 -24.21
C ASP A 10 2.16 0.67 -23.35
N ASP A 11 0.93 1.09 -23.02
CA ASP A 11 -0.22 0.30 -22.56
C ASP A 11 -0.42 -0.01 -21.05
N LEU A 12 -0.99 1.00 -20.36
CA LEU A 12 -2.37 1.00 -19.80
C LEU A 12 -2.70 0.65 -18.34
N LEU A 13 -1.76 0.50 -17.39
CA LEU A 13 -2.13 0.42 -15.96
C LEU A 13 -1.14 1.17 -15.07
N MET A 14 -1.45 2.43 -14.76
CA MET A 14 -0.66 3.28 -13.86
C MET A 14 -1.38 3.47 -12.52
N SER A 15 -0.60 3.58 -11.45
CA SER A 15 -1.04 4.03 -10.13
C SER A 15 -0.34 5.34 -9.78
N PRO A 16 -0.93 6.17 -8.90
CA PRO A 16 -2.22 5.94 -8.23
C PRO A 16 -3.44 6.30 -9.10
N LEU A 17 -4.65 6.01 -8.59
CA LEU A 17 -5.91 6.18 -9.32
C LEU A 17 -6.93 7.05 -8.54
N ALA A 18 -7.72 7.78 -9.31
CA ALA A 18 -8.98 8.35 -8.84
C ALA A 18 -10.08 7.29 -9.03
N VAL A 19 -10.77 6.99 -7.94
CA VAL A 19 -11.67 5.87 -7.79
C VAL A 19 -13.08 6.41 -7.64
N ASN A 20 -13.95 6.15 -8.62
CA ASN A 20 -15.39 6.46 -8.52
C ASN A 20 -16.15 5.18 -8.19
N THR A 21 -16.80 5.12 -7.04
CA THR A 21 -17.55 3.93 -6.62
C THR A 21 -18.80 3.70 -7.45
N ASP A 22 -19.34 4.72 -8.11
CA ASP A 22 -20.50 4.57 -9.01
C ASP A 22 -20.15 3.82 -10.30
N ASP A 23 -18.88 3.84 -10.70
CA ASP A 23 -18.36 3.13 -11.88
C ASP A 23 -17.84 1.71 -11.54
N MET A 24 -17.96 1.28 -10.29
CA MET A 24 -17.44 -0.01 -9.83
C MET A 24 -18.45 -1.16 -10.00
N ILE A 25 -17.90 -2.35 -10.22
CA ILE A 25 -18.66 -3.60 -10.14
C ILE A 25 -18.51 -4.18 -8.74
N VAL A 26 -19.64 -4.45 -8.10
CA VAL A 26 -19.66 -5.14 -6.80
C VAL A 26 -19.34 -6.61 -7.02
N VAL A 27 -18.26 -7.08 -6.39
CA VAL A 27 -17.83 -8.49 -6.42
C VAL A 27 -17.85 -9.07 -5.01
N THR A 28 -18.33 -10.31 -4.88
CA THR A 28 -18.21 -11.05 -3.62
C THR A 28 -16.82 -11.66 -3.54
N MET A 29 -16.06 -11.26 -2.54
CA MET A 29 -14.69 -11.73 -2.31
C MET A 29 -14.64 -12.52 -1.00
N PRO A 30 -13.84 -13.60 -0.92
CA PRO A 30 -13.56 -14.20 0.38
C PRO A 30 -12.75 -13.21 1.24
N PRO A 31 -12.76 -13.34 2.57
CA PRO A 31 -12.02 -12.44 3.44
C PRO A 31 -10.52 -12.41 3.13
N LEU A 32 -9.89 -11.25 3.31
CA LEU A 32 -8.44 -11.16 3.39
C LEU A 32 -8.00 -11.72 4.75
N GLU A 33 -7.11 -12.70 4.72
CA GLU A 33 -6.58 -13.32 5.92
C GLU A 33 -5.31 -12.60 6.39
N PHE A 34 -5.34 -12.13 7.63
CA PHE A 34 -4.19 -11.53 8.29
C PHE A 34 -3.55 -12.54 9.22
N ARG A 35 -2.28 -12.89 8.99
CA ARG A 35 -1.56 -13.87 9.79
C ARG A 35 -0.38 -13.21 10.49
N TYR A 36 -0.27 -13.43 11.80
CA TYR A 36 0.83 -12.97 12.66
C TYR A 36 0.99 -11.45 12.78
N PHE A 37 -0.06 -10.67 12.50
CA PHE A 37 -0.02 -9.20 12.66
C PHE A 37 0.13 -8.76 14.12
N ASP A 38 -0.18 -9.64 15.07
CA ASP A 38 0.02 -9.48 16.51
C ASP A 38 1.41 -9.95 16.99
N ALA A 39 2.21 -10.56 16.11
CA ALA A 39 3.52 -11.07 16.48
C ALA A 39 4.50 -9.92 16.70
N LEU A 40 5.12 -9.91 17.87
CA LEU A 40 6.15 -8.93 18.19
C LEU A 40 7.41 -9.16 17.33
N PRO A 41 7.93 -8.10 16.68
CA PRO A 41 9.18 -8.16 15.94
C PRO A 41 10.36 -8.37 16.88
N LYS A 42 11.37 -9.13 16.43
CA LYS A 42 12.69 -9.21 17.08
C LYS A 42 13.45 -7.89 16.94
N LYS A 43 13.28 -7.20 15.81
CA LYS A 43 13.91 -5.91 15.52
C LYS A 43 13.01 -5.12 14.57
N ILE A 44 12.92 -3.82 14.81
CA ILE A 44 12.34 -2.85 13.87
C ILE A 44 13.44 -1.86 13.47
N MET A 45 13.41 -1.45 12.20
CA MET A 45 14.22 -0.37 11.67
C MET A 45 13.28 0.66 11.05
N VAL A 46 13.40 1.91 11.51
CA VAL A 46 12.69 3.06 10.94
C VAL A 46 13.73 4.00 10.36
N GLN A 47 13.59 4.36 9.08
CA GLN A 47 14.55 5.19 8.37
C GLN A 47 13.86 6.15 7.41
N ASN A 48 14.25 7.42 7.46
CA ASN A 48 13.98 8.38 6.38
C ASN A 48 14.98 8.11 5.24
N ASN A 49 14.49 7.72 4.06
CA ASN A 49 15.34 7.40 2.91
C ASN A 49 15.50 8.57 1.91
N GLY A 50 15.06 9.77 2.29
CA GLY A 50 15.06 10.98 1.46
C GLY A 50 13.83 11.15 0.58
N LEU A 51 12.97 10.12 0.47
CA LEU A 51 11.70 10.16 -0.26
C LEU A 51 10.51 9.94 0.67
N THR A 52 10.65 9.02 1.63
CA THR A 52 9.62 8.63 2.58
C THR A 52 10.26 8.11 3.87
N VAL A 53 9.45 7.93 4.91
CA VAL A 53 9.83 7.14 6.08
C VAL A 53 9.50 5.68 5.80
N THR A 54 10.50 4.81 5.89
CA THR A 54 10.34 3.37 5.75
C THR A 54 10.41 2.69 7.11
N LEU A 55 9.57 1.68 7.32
CA LEU A 55 9.61 0.76 8.44
C LEU A 55 9.85 -0.66 7.92
N ASN A 56 10.89 -1.28 8.41
CA ASN A 56 11.23 -2.68 8.17
C ASN A 56 11.24 -3.43 9.49
N GLY A 57 10.97 -4.73 9.46
CA GLY A 57 11.03 -5.56 10.66
C GLY A 57 11.60 -6.93 10.41
N LEU A 58 12.10 -7.53 11.48
CA LEU A 58 12.58 -8.90 11.53
C LEU A 58 11.75 -9.65 12.56
N TRP A 59 11.17 -10.78 12.18
CA TRP A 59 10.40 -11.67 13.05
C TRP A 59 11.09 -13.03 13.17
N ALA A 60 10.52 -13.94 13.97
CA ALA A 60 10.83 -15.35 13.80
C ALA A 60 10.27 -15.86 12.45
N ASP A 61 10.93 -16.83 11.84
CA ASP A 61 10.62 -17.31 10.49
C ASP A 61 9.16 -17.76 10.33
N ASP A 62 8.55 -18.30 11.41
CA ASP A 62 7.17 -18.76 11.49
C ASP A 62 6.17 -17.70 11.99
N ARG A 63 6.66 -16.48 12.24
CA ARG A 63 5.88 -15.36 12.82
C ARG A 63 5.96 -14.08 11.99
N GLN A 64 6.57 -14.11 10.80
CA GLN A 64 6.58 -12.95 9.90
C GLN A 64 5.15 -12.62 9.46
N PRO A 65 4.68 -11.36 9.62
CA PRO A 65 3.35 -10.98 9.16
C PRO A 65 3.18 -11.28 7.68
N CYS A 66 2.03 -11.85 7.34
CA CYS A 66 1.70 -12.15 5.95
C CYS A 66 0.19 -12.09 5.72
N ILE A 67 -0.18 -11.90 4.46
CA ILE A 67 -1.57 -11.93 4.00
C ILE A 67 -1.79 -13.09 3.03
N ALA A 68 -3.00 -13.64 3.05
CA ALA A 68 -3.46 -14.69 2.14
C ALA A 68 -4.99 -14.57 1.96
N GLY A 69 -5.59 -15.45 1.16
CA GLY A 69 -7.03 -15.39 0.90
C GLY A 69 -7.39 -14.25 -0.06
N ALA A 70 -8.60 -13.71 0.06
CA ALA A 70 -9.18 -12.88 -1.00
C ALA A 70 -9.00 -13.57 -2.38
N ASN A 71 -8.57 -12.84 -3.40
CA ASN A 71 -8.22 -13.38 -4.72
C ASN A 71 -6.70 -13.30 -4.96
N LEU A 72 -5.89 -13.49 -3.91
CA LEU A 72 -4.44 -13.56 -4.01
C LEU A 72 -4.03 -14.99 -4.41
N ASP A 73 -3.08 -15.11 -5.34
CA ASP A 73 -2.63 -16.41 -5.86
C ASP A 73 -1.88 -17.25 -4.80
N ASP A 74 -1.26 -16.58 -3.84
CA ASP A 74 -0.47 -17.21 -2.76
C ASP A 74 -0.45 -16.32 -1.50
N LYS A 75 0.34 -16.72 -0.51
CA LYS A 75 0.69 -15.97 0.69
C LYS A 75 1.78 -14.94 0.37
N TYR A 76 1.53 -13.69 0.74
CA TYR A 76 2.47 -12.58 0.59
C TYR A 76 3.02 -12.16 1.95
N ASN A 77 4.34 -12.25 2.12
CA ASN A 77 5.02 -11.86 3.36
C ASN A 77 5.25 -10.35 3.41
N PHE A 78 5.13 -9.77 4.61
CA PHE A 78 5.44 -8.38 4.86
C PHE A 78 6.91 -8.08 4.53
N SER A 79 7.14 -7.07 3.68
CA SER A 79 8.47 -6.57 3.35
C SER A 79 8.79 -5.30 4.14
N HIS A 80 8.03 -4.25 3.91
CA HIS A 80 8.20 -2.95 4.54
C HIS A 80 6.90 -2.14 4.47
N LEU A 81 6.83 -1.08 5.28
CA LEU A 81 5.80 -0.06 5.24
C LEU A 81 6.46 1.28 4.88
N HIS A 82 5.78 2.10 4.09
CA HIS A 82 6.19 3.48 3.85
C HIS A 82 4.97 4.40 3.81
N PHE A 83 5.21 5.70 3.88
CA PHE A 83 4.16 6.70 4.02
C PHE A 83 4.17 7.70 2.87
N HIS A 84 3.00 8.16 2.49
CA HIS A 84 2.80 9.36 1.68
C HIS A 84 1.95 10.31 2.51
N TRP A 85 2.36 11.58 2.57
CA TRP A 85 1.64 12.61 3.31
C TRP A 85 1.83 13.95 2.62
N THR A 86 0.95 14.88 2.94
CA THR A 86 1.05 16.28 2.55
C THR A 86 1.23 17.14 3.79
N ASP A 87 1.74 18.35 3.62
CA ASP A 87 1.88 19.37 4.67
C ASP A 87 0.65 20.28 4.78
N VAL A 88 -0.45 19.93 4.12
CA VAL A 88 -1.71 20.69 4.14
C VAL A 88 -2.77 19.94 4.95
N ASP A 89 -3.50 20.70 5.76
CA ASP A 89 -4.63 20.21 6.55
C ASP A 89 -5.98 20.50 5.84
N GLY A 90 -7.03 19.78 6.24
CA GLY A 90 -8.41 20.03 5.81
C GLY A 90 -8.78 19.40 4.46
N ASP A 91 -9.72 20.00 3.74
CA ASP A 91 -10.28 19.45 2.49
C ASP A 91 -9.28 19.40 1.31
N ASN A 92 -8.07 19.93 1.50
CA ASN A 92 -7.00 19.94 0.50
C ASN A 92 -5.98 18.80 0.70
N VAL A 93 -6.22 17.86 1.60
CA VAL A 93 -5.33 16.69 1.78
C VAL A 93 -5.25 15.90 0.48
N ILE A 94 -4.03 15.73 -0.03
CA ILE A 94 -3.75 14.95 -1.24
C ILE A 94 -3.18 13.60 -0.80
N ASN A 95 -4.01 12.56 -0.89
CA ASN A 95 -3.54 11.17 -0.88
C ASN A 95 -3.10 10.76 -2.29
N GLU A 96 -2.32 9.68 -2.38
CA GLU A 96 -2.04 9.09 -3.69
C GLU A 96 -3.33 8.65 -4.39
N HIS A 97 -4.17 7.86 -3.71
CA HIS A 97 -5.50 7.46 -4.20
C HIS A 97 -6.60 8.38 -3.68
N ILE A 98 -7.57 8.70 -4.53
CA ILE A 98 -8.72 9.57 -4.21
C ILE A 98 -10.00 8.76 -4.45
N VAL A 99 -10.91 8.72 -3.48
CA VAL A 99 -12.19 7.99 -3.60
C VAL A 99 -13.34 8.98 -3.66
N ASN A 100 -14.14 8.95 -4.72
CA ASN A 100 -15.28 9.85 -4.95
C ASN A 100 -14.90 11.33 -4.79
N GLY A 101 -13.71 11.70 -5.28
CA GLY A 101 -13.17 13.06 -5.18
C GLY A 101 -12.64 13.44 -3.80
N ARG A 102 -12.47 12.50 -2.86
CA ARG A 102 -11.98 12.75 -1.50
C ARG A 102 -10.67 12.01 -1.21
N GLY A 103 -9.68 12.74 -0.70
CA GLY A 103 -8.57 12.21 0.10
C GLY A 103 -8.94 12.16 1.58
#